data_AF-V5ES96-F1
#
_entry.id   AF-V5ES96-F1
#
_cell.length_a   1.000
_cell.length_b   1.000
_cell.length_c   1.000
_cell.angle_alpha   90.00
_cell.angle_beta   90.00
_cell.angle_gamma   90.00
#
_symmetry.space_group_name_H-M   'P 1'
#
loop_
_entity.id
_entity.type
_entity.pdbx_description
1 polymer ?
#
loop_
_entity_poly.entity_id
_entity_poly.type
_entity_poly.pdbx_seq_one_letter_code
_entity_poly.pdbx_strand_id
1 'polypeptide(L)'
;MTASPEFFQTASKAQQEQFFQRSKEWLEDRHGKENVITTTIHRDETTPHMVAYVVPLAWNDKKKKETLNARHFLGGREKLSEMQTSFHEKVKDLGLDRGVHKSSATHTSIKEFYSKIQTPTPKLKDVAKEIDFPEPKFLESKESYGERVARTVWNSACDNLENEYLKSTVNDYSKLEKESKEDKNKINSLENKITKLNKEIELNKEGNDLIKKINSLPENEAKAFINLLDRKVRENQEERCRNFMSSHTESMSKSENKQGFSMKR
;
A
#
# COMPACT_ATOMS: atom_id res chain seq x y z
N MET A 1 -19.04 -9.61 23.94
CA MET A 1 -18.28 -8.35 23.80
C MET A 1 -17.00 -8.48 24.60
N THR A 2 -15.85 -8.27 23.96
CA THR A 2 -14.52 -8.44 24.57
C THR A 2 -13.48 -7.62 23.80
N ALA A 3 -12.24 -7.65 24.24
CA ALA A 3 -11.07 -7.02 23.66
C ALA A 3 -9.87 -7.99 23.73
N SER A 4 -8.67 -7.53 23.36
CA SER A 4 -7.47 -8.37 23.41
C SER A 4 -7.09 -8.79 24.84
N PRO A 5 -6.46 -9.97 25.03
CA PRO A 5 -5.90 -10.35 26.33
C PRO A 5 -4.97 -9.29 26.91
N GLU A 6 -4.15 -8.66 26.07
CA GLU A 6 -3.17 -7.63 26.45
C GLU A 6 -3.85 -6.40 27.06
N PHE A 7 -5.02 -6.00 26.54
CA PHE A 7 -5.79 -4.90 27.12
C PHE A 7 -6.23 -5.24 28.54
N PHE A 8 -6.80 -6.43 28.78
CA PHE A 8 -7.27 -6.78 30.13
C PHE A 8 -6.14 -7.07 31.13
N GLN A 9 -4.94 -7.41 30.66
CA GLN A 9 -3.77 -7.56 31.54
C GLN A 9 -3.17 -6.21 31.97
N THR A 10 -3.25 -5.19 31.11
CA THR A 10 -2.62 -3.88 31.34
C THR A 10 -3.59 -2.82 31.85
N ALA A 11 -4.88 -2.93 31.50
CA ALA A 11 -5.91 -1.98 31.92
C ALA A 11 -6.20 -2.10 33.42
N SER A 12 -6.31 -0.94 34.07
CA SER A 12 -6.77 -0.86 35.46
C SER A 12 -8.17 -1.45 35.65
N LYS A 13 -8.50 -1.88 36.87
CA LYS A 13 -9.84 -2.39 37.19
C LYS A 13 -10.95 -1.41 36.78
N ALA A 14 -10.73 -0.10 37.01
CA ALA A 14 -11.66 0.95 36.61
C ALA A 14 -11.85 1.02 35.08
N GLN A 15 -10.78 0.90 34.29
CA GLN A 15 -10.88 0.87 32.82
C GLN A 15 -11.62 -0.37 32.32
N GLN A 16 -11.41 -1.53 32.94
CA GLN A 16 -12.15 -2.75 32.60
C GLN A 16 -13.64 -2.62 32.92
N GLU A 17 -13.98 -2.05 34.08
CA GLU A 17 -15.37 -1.77 34.45
C GLU A 17 -16.01 -0.77 33.48
N GLN A 18 -15.30 0.30 33.11
CA GLN A 18 -15.75 1.25 32.10
C GLN A 18 -15.97 0.59 30.73
N PHE A 19 -15.10 -0.33 30.31
CA PHE A 19 -15.28 -1.06 29.05
C PHE A 19 -16.60 -1.82 29.03
N PHE A 20 -16.91 -2.59 30.08
CA PHE A 20 -18.15 -3.36 30.14
C PHE A 20 -19.38 -2.48 30.33
N GLN A 21 -19.27 -1.42 31.13
CA GLN A 21 -20.36 -0.46 31.32
C GLN A 21 -20.73 0.22 30.00
N ARG A 22 -19.73 0.70 29.23
CA ARG A 22 -19.96 1.31 27.91
C ARG A 22 -20.43 0.32 26.86
N SER A 23 -20.00 -0.93 26.96
CA SER A 23 -20.51 -2.02 26.12
C SER A 23 -22.01 -2.24 26.34
N LYS A 24 -22.45 -2.21 27.60
CA LYS A 24 -23.87 -2.27 27.96
C LYS A 24 -24.63 -1.02 27.46
N GLU A 25 -24.12 0.17 27.74
CA GLU A 25 -24.73 1.44 27.27
C GLU A 25 -24.89 1.47 25.75
N TRP A 26 -23.89 1.00 25.00
CA TRP A 26 -23.98 0.91 23.54
C TRP A 26 -25.10 -0.04 23.08
N LEU A 27 -25.32 -1.16 23.78
CA LEU A 27 -26.43 -2.06 23.49
C LEU A 27 -27.78 -1.40 23.82
N GLU A 28 -27.88 -0.72 24.95
CA GLU A 28 -29.10 0.00 25.37
C GLU A 28 -29.44 1.13 24.39
N ASP A 29 -28.45 1.92 23.96
CA ASP A 29 -28.62 2.97 22.95
C ASP A 29 -29.08 2.41 21.60
N ARG A 30 -28.53 1.27 21.19
CA ARG A 30 -28.80 0.68 19.87
C ARG A 30 -30.12 -0.06 19.81
N HIS A 31 -30.48 -0.78 20.87
CA HIS A 31 -31.60 -1.71 20.86
C HIS A 31 -32.77 -1.29 21.75
N GLY A 32 -32.61 -0.28 22.61
CA GLY A 32 -33.55 0.05 23.67
C GLY A 32 -33.16 -0.65 24.97
N LYS A 33 -33.24 0.06 26.10
CA LYS A 33 -32.79 -0.42 27.40
C LYS A 33 -33.60 -1.63 27.86
N GLU A 34 -34.91 -1.58 27.68
CA GLU A 34 -35.87 -2.64 27.95
C GLU A 34 -35.64 -3.90 27.09
N ASN A 35 -34.94 -3.76 25.95
CA ASN A 35 -34.66 -4.85 25.03
C ASN A 35 -33.34 -5.57 25.35
N VAL A 36 -32.52 -5.03 26.26
CA VAL A 36 -31.33 -5.70 26.79
C VAL A 36 -31.73 -6.48 28.04
N ILE A 37 -32.01 -7.77 27.88
CA ILE A 37 -32.59 -8.61 28.93
C ILE A 37 -31.60 -8.91 30.04
N THR A 38 -30.38 -9.30 29.66
CA THR A 38 -29.31 -9.56 30.63
C THR A 38 -27.95 -9.41 30.00
N THR A 39 -26.99 -8.99 30.82
CA THR A 39 -25.57 -8.91 30.51
C THR A 39 -24.79 -9.60 31.61
N THR A 40 -24.01 -10.63 31.27
CA THR A 40 -23.16 -11.36 32.21
C THR A 40 -21.71 -11.18 31.81
N ILE A 41 -20.83 -10.88 32.77
CA ILE A 41 -19.40 -10.75 32.53
C ILE A 41 -18.72 -11.99 33.09
N HIS A 42 -18.08 -12.76 32.22
CA HIS A 42 -17.24 -13.90 32.59
C HIS A 42 -15.81 -13.40 32.83
N ARG A 43 -15.22 -13.79 33.95
CA ARG A 43 -13.85 -13.41 34.39
C ARG A 43 -13.01 -14.63 34.78
N ASP A 44 -13.60 -15.81 34.71
CA ASP A 44 -13.06 -17.13 35.03
C ASP A 44 -12.43 -17.84 33.81
N GLU A 45 -12.54 -17.23 32.63
CA GLU A 45 -11.90 -17.68 31.38
C GLU A 45 -10.63 -16.87 31.07
N THR A 46 -9.90 -17.25 30.01
CA THR A 46 -8.61 -16.63 29.61
C THR A 46 -8.69 -15.12 29.42
N THR A 47 -9.78 -14.63 28.82
CA THR A 47 -10.00 -13.21 28.56
C THR A 47 -11.37 -12.82 29.07
N PRO A 48 -11.47 -11.79 29.93
CA PRO A 48 -12.77 -11.29 30.37
C PRO A 48 -13.67 -10.92 29.18
N HIS A 49 -14.92 -11.35 29.21
CA HIS A 49 -15.88 -11.06 28.15
C HIS A 49 -17.30 -10.98 28.68
N MET A 50 -18.11 -10.15 28.01
CA MET A 50 -19.52 -9.97 28.32
C MET A 50 -20.39 -10.73 27.32
N VAL A 51 -21.31 -11.53 27.83
CA VAL A 51 -22.42 -12.12 27.07
C VAL A 51 -23.65 -11.23 27.28
N ALA A 52 -24.37 -10.90 26.20
CA ALA A 52 -25.58 -10.11 26.26
C ALA A 52 -26.71 -10.79 25.50
N TYR A 53 -27.90 -10.81 26.10
CA TYR A 53 -29.12 -11.29 25.45
C TYR A 53 -30.01 -10.09 25.13
N VAL A 54 -30.24 -9.87 23.84
CA VAL A 54 -30.94 -8.68 23.34
C VAL A 54 -32.10 -9.10 22.45
N VAL A 55 -33.28 -8.53 22.71
CA VAL A 55 -34.48 -8.75 21.91
C VAL A 55 -34.45 -7.80 20.72
N PRO A 56 -34.51 -8.28 19.46
CA PRO A 56 -34.41 -7.42 18.29
C PRO A 56 -35.77 -6.82 17.93
N LEU A 57 -36.34 -5.99 18.80
CA LEU A 57 -37.55 -5.24 18.48
C LEU A 57 -37.21 -4.04 17.60
N ALA A 58 -37.95 -3.88 16.50
CA ALA A 58 -37.86 -2.72 15.64
C ALA A 58 -39.25 -2.27 15.20
N TRP A 59 -39.42 -0.95 15.09
CA TRP A 59 -40.64 -0.35 14.57
C TRP A 59 -40.94 -0.84 13.14
N ASN A 60 -42.20 -1.17 12.89
CA ASN A 60 -42.67 -1.60 11.58
C ASN A 60 -43.74 -0.62 11.07
N ASP A 61 -43.37 0.21 10.09
CA ASP A 61 -44.27 1.24 9.56
C ASP A 61 -45.56 0.70 8.95
N LYS A 62 -45.52 -0.51 8.38
CA LYS A 62 -46.70 -1.14 7.76
C LYS A 62 -47.69 -1.64 8.81
N LYS A 63 -47.16 -2.21 9.91
CA LYS A 63 -47.97 -2.77 11.01
C LYS A 63 -48.26 -1.76 12.12
N LYS A 64 -47.65 -0.56 12.06
CA LYS A 64 -47.74 0.52 13.05
C LYS A 64 -47.49 0.03 14.49
N LYS A 65 -46.52 -0.89 14.64
CA LYS A 65 -46.11 -1.47 15.92
C LYS A 65 -44.70 -2.01 15.85
N GLU A 66 -44.10 -2.30 17.00
CA GLU A 66 -42.84 -3.01 17.08
C GLU A 66 -43.00 -4.49 16.72
N THR A 67 -41.99 -5.02 16.04
CA THR A 67 -41.93 -6.43 15.64
C THR A 67 -40.52 -6.97 15.79
N LEU A 68 -40.40 -8.27 16.06
CA LEU A 68 -39.11 -8.95 16.08
C LEU A 68 -38.48 -8.93 14.68
N ASN A 69 -37.38 -8.23 14.53
CA ASN A 69 -36.69 -8.05 13.26
C ASN A 69 -35.16 -7.95 13.44
N ALA A 70 -34.50 -9.10 13.60
CA ALA A 70 -33.03 -9.15 13.67
C ALA A 70 -32.35 -8.58 12.41
N ARG A 71 -32.98 -8.71 11.24
CA ARG A 71 -32.46 -8.15 9.98
C ARG A 71 -32.40 -6.61 10.00
N HIS A 72 -33.24 -5.94 10.80
CA HIS A 72 -33.13 -4.50 10.98
C HIS A 72 -31.76 -4.11 11.55
N PHE A 73 -31.22 -4.89 12.50
CA PHE A 73 -29.97 -4.58 13.20
C PHE A 73 -28.73 -5.22 12.57
N LEU A 74 -28.86 -6.45 12.06
CA LEU A 74 -27.74 -7.29 11.59
C LEU A 74 -27.78 -7.55 10.07
N GLY A 75 -28.78 -7.03 9.37
CA GLY A 75 -29.01 -7.33 7.97
C GLY A 75 -28.05 -6.59 7.05
N GLY A 76 -27.04 -7.31 6.56
CA GLY A 76 -26.15 -6.84 5.49
C GLY A 76 -24.78 -6.37 5.98
N ARG A 77 -23.80 -6.38 5.06
CA ARG A 77 -22.39 -6.09 5.35
C ARG A 77 -22.18 -4.67 5.88
N GLU A 78 -22.91 -3.69 5.34
CA GLU A 78 -22.80 -2.29 5.72
C GLU A 78 -23.17 -2.08 7.20
N LYS A 79 -24.34 -2.57 7.62
CA LYS A 79 -24.80 -2.47 9.01
C LYS A 79 -23.86 -3.14 9.99
N LEU A 80 -23.27 -4.29 9.62
CA LEU A 80 -22.27 -4.96 10.46
C LEU A 80 -20.98 -4.14 10.55
N SER A 81 -20.52 -3.51 9.47
CA SER A 81 -19.35 -2.63 9.49
C SER A 81 -19.58 -1.36 10.32
N GLU A 82 -20.77 -0.76 10.18
CA GLU A 82 -21.19 0.39 10.99
C GLU A 82 -21.32 0.01 12.47
N MET A 83 -21.84 -1.18 12.77
CA MET A 83 -21.92 -1.71 14.13
C MET A 83 -20.52 -1.80 14.77
N GLN A 84 -19.52 -2.32 14.06
CA GLN A 84 -18.13 -2.36 14.54
C GLN A 84 -17.58 -0.94 14.77
N THR A 85 -17.87 -0.01 13.87
CA THR A 85 -17.40 1.39 13.97
C THR A 85 -18.04 2.10 15.16
N SER A 86 -19.37 2.08 15.24
CA SER A 86 -20.13 2.73 16.32
C SER A 86 -19.79 2.16 17.70
N PHE A 87 -19.52 0.86 17.80
CA PHE A 87 -19.05 0.28 19.05
C PHE A 87 -17.65 0.79 19.42
N HIS A 88 -16.71 0.81 18.48
CA HIS A 88 -15.37 1.36 18.71
C HIS A 88 -15.44 2.83 19.18
N GLU A 89 -16.28 3.67 18.56
CA GLU A 89 -16.45 5.07 18.95
C GLU A 89 -16.84 5.24 20.44
N LYS A 90 -17.56 4.28 21.03
CA LYS A 90 -17.91 4.31 22.46
C LYS A 90 -16.76 3.95 23.39
N VAL A 91 -15.77 3.19 22.92
CA VAL A 91 -14.69 2.63 23.76
C VAL A 91 -13.29 3.11 23.36
N LYS A 92 -13.15 3.93 22.32
CA LYS A 92 -11.85 4.35 21.74
C LYS A 92 -10.92 5.07 22.71
N ASP A 93 -11.48 5.84 23.65
CA ASP A 93 -10.74 6.58 24.68
C ASP A 93 -10.13 5.66 25.76
N LEU A 94 -10.51 4.37 25.79
CA LEU A 94 -9.84 3.35 26.58
C LEU A 94 -8.54 2.85 25.94
N GLY A 95 -8.14 3.40 24.79
CA GLY A 95 -6.92 3.01 24.06
C GLY A 95 -7.09 1.77 23.19
N LEU A 96 -8.33 1.44 22.82
CA LEU A 96 -8.65 0.31 21.93
C LEU A 96 -8.83 0.80 20.50
N ASP A 97 -8.15 0.14 19.56
CA ASP A 97 -8.31 0.39 18.13
C ASP A 97 -9.48 -0.38 17.52
N ARG A 98 -10.01 0.15 16.43
CA ARG A 98 -11.01 -0.54 15.62
C ARG A 98 -10.37 -1.73 14.90
N GLY A 99 -11.08 -2.85 14.85
CA GLY A 99 -10.72 -3.96 13.95
C GLY A 99 -10.61 -3.54 12.48
N VAL A 100 -9.78 -4.25 11.71
CA VAL A 100 -9.48 -3.93 10.31
C VAL A 100 -10.78 -3.88 9.47
N HIS A 101 -11.01 -2.76 8.80
CA HIS A 101 -12.16 -2.60 7.93
C HIS A 101 -12.08 -3.56 6.73
N LYS A 102 -13.18 -4.25 6.43
CA LYS A 102 -13.25 -5.29 5.37
C LYS A 102 -12.21 -6.41 5.55
N SER A 103 -11.90 -6.77 6.80
CA SER A 103 -11.11 -7.96 7.11
C SER A 103 -11.65 -9.20 6.38
N SER A 104 -10.76 -9.99 5.80
CA SER A 104 -11.09 -11.29 5.20
C SER A 104 -11.15 -12.42 6.23
N ALA A 105 -10.75 -12.14 7.48
CA ALA A 105 -10.70 -13.13 8.55
C ALA A 105 -12.06 -13.81 8.73
N THR A 106 -12.05 -15.14 8.71
CA THR A 106 -13.23 -15.97 8.92
C THR A 106 -13.38 -16.30 10.40
N HIS A 107 -14.63 -16.35 10.88
CA HIS A 107 -14.90 -16.80 12.24
C HIS A 107 -14.45 -18.25 12.39
N THR A 108 -13.57 -18.49 13.34
CA THR A 108 -13.12 -19.84 13.73
C THR A 108 -13.71 -20.14 15.10
N SER A 109 -14.30 -21.32 15.28
CA SER A 109 -14.81 -21.71 16.59
C SER A 109 -13.67 -21.85 17.60
N ILE A 110 -13.97 -21.71 18.89
CA ILE A 110 -12.97 -21.88 19.96
C ILE A 110 -12.30 -23.27 19.88
N LYS A 111 -13.10 -24.31 19.59
CA LYS A 111 -12.61 -25.68 19.43
C LYS A 111 -11.64 -25.80 18.26
N GLU A 112 -11.98 -25.25 17.09
CA GLU A 112 -11.11 -25.26 15.91
C GLU A 112 -9.82 -24.48 16.16
N PHE A 113 -9.91 -23.32 16.80
CA PHE A 113 -8.75 -22.50 17.16
C PHE A 113 -7.76 -23.29 18.03
N TYR A 114 -8.23 -23.91 19.11
CA TYR A 114 -7.36 -24.72 19.96
C TYR A 114 -6.87 -25.99 19.27
N SER A 115 -7.66 -26.60 18.36
CA SER A 115 -7.19 -27.73 17.57
C SER A 115 -6.00 -27.37 16.67
N LYS A 116 -6.04 -26.19 16.04
CA LYS A 116 -4.95 -25.66 15.19
C LYS A 116 -3.68 -25.33 15.99
N ILE A 117 -3.82 -24.88 17.24
CA ILE A 117 -2.66 -24.63 18.13
C ILE A 117 -2.05 -25.94 18.62
N GLN A 118 -2.88 -26.94 18.92
CA GLN A 118 -2.44 -28.22 19.48
C GLN A 118 -1.95 -29.21 18.42
N THR A 119 -2.28 -29.01 17.14
CA THR A 119 -1.68 -29.78 16.05
C THR A 119 -0.17 -29.54 16.01
N PRO A 120 0.66 -30.57 16.23
CA PRO A 120 2.11 -30.43 16.13
C PRO A 120 2.48 -29.94 14.74
N THR A 121 3.33 -28.90 14.67
CA THR A 121 3.87 -28.46 13.38
C THR A 121 4.57 -29.65 12.72
N PRO A 122 4.17 -30.07 11.50
CA PRO A 122 4.80 -31.18 10.83
C PRO A 122 6.30 -30.92 10.71
N LYS A 123 7.12 -31.95 10.95
CA LYS A 123 8.57 -31.81 10.88
C LYS A 123 8.93 -31.40 9.44
N LEU A 124 9.89 -30.48 9.29
CA LEU A 124 10.38 -29.97 8.00
C LEU A 124 10.66 -31.08 6.96
N LYS A 125 11.14 -32.26 7.40
CA LYS A 125 11.42 -33.41 6.54
C LYS A 125 10.19 -34.05 5.91
N ASP A 126 9.03 -33.94 6.56
CA ASP A 126 7.78 -34.51 6.08
C ASP A 126 7.10 -33.54 5.12
N VAL A 127 7.16 -32.23 5.39
CA VAL A 127 6.71 -31.17 4.47
C VAL A 127 7.56 -31.13 3.20
N ALA A 128 8.89 -31.28 3.32
CA ALA A 128 9.80 -31.23 2.17
C ALA A 128 9.60 -32.37 1.15
N LYS A 129 8.95 -33.47 1.51
CA LYS A 129 8.63 -34.56 0.58
C LYS A 129 7.47 -34.23 -0.36
N GLU A 130 6.62 -33.29 0.02
CA GLU A 130 5.42 -32.90 -0.75
C GLU A 130 5.66 -31.64 -1.61
N ILE A 131 6.80 -30.97 -1.44
CA ILE A 131 7.15 -29.76 -2.20
C ILE A 131 7.80 -30.18 -3.53
N ASP A 132 7.16 -29.84 -4.65
CA ASP A 132 7.73 -29.99 -5.99
C ASP A 132 8.77 -28.90 -6.26
N PHE A 133 10.06 -29.26 -6.15
CA PHE A 133 11.16 -28.32 -6.33
C PHE A 133 11.38 -28.05 -7.83
N PRO A 134 11.46 -26.78 -8.26
CA PRO A 134 11.70 -26.47 -9.66
C PRO A 134 13.09 -26.98 -10.06
N GLU A 135 13.21 -27.58 -11.26
CA GLU A 135 14.53 -27.93 -11.80
C GLU A 135 15.32 -26.67 -12.24
N PRO A 136 16.67 -26.71 -12.18
CA PRO A 136 17.52 -25.63 -12.68
C PRO A 136 17.31 -25.38 -14.17
N LYS A 137 17.16 -24.11 -14.58
CA LYS A 137 17.08 -23.76 -16.01
C LYS A 137 18.47 -23.68 -16.64
N PHE A 138 18.56 -23.94 -17.94
CA PHE A 138 19.81 -23.82 -18.69
C PHE A 138 20.36 -22.38 -18.62
N LEU A 139 21.64 -22.22 -18.23
CA LEU A 139 22.33 -20.94 -17.99
C LEU A 139 21.78 -20.08 -16.83
N GLU A 140 20.96 -20.64 -15.93
CA GLU A 140 20.50 -19.96 -14.72
C GLU A 140 21.64 -19.83 -13.69
N SER A 141 21.78 -18.68 -13.05
CA SER A 141 22.73 -18.51 -11.94
C SER A 141 22.27 -19.26 -10.69
N LYS A 142 23.21 -19.61 -9.81
CA LYS A 142 22.90 -20.28 -8.54
C LYS A 142 21.98 -19.43 -7.65
N GLU A 143 22.16 -18.11 -7.67
CA GLU A 143 21.34 -17.15 -6.96
C GLU A 143 19.90 -17.13 -7.48
N SER A 144 19.70 -17.07 -8.81
CA SER A 144 18.36 -17.10 -9.42
C SER A 144 17.65 -18.42 -9.10
N TYR A 145 18.36 -19.54 -9.21
CA TYR A 145 17.82 -20.84 -8.84
C TYR A 145 17.41 -20.90 -7.36
N GLY A 146 18.28 -20.43 -6.47
CA GLY A 146 18.01 -20.35 -5.03
C GLY A 146 16.79 -19.50 -4.70
N GLU A 147 16.60 -18.38 -5.39
CA GLU A 147 15.42 -17.52 -5.21
C GLU A 147 14.12 -18.25 -5.61
N ARG A 148 14.14 -19.00 -6.72
CA ARG A 148 12.96 -19.78 -7.15
C ARG A 148 12.64 -20.90 -6.17
N VAL A 149 13.66 -21.63 -5.70
CA VAL A 149 13.49 -22.69 -4.69
C VAL A 149 12.92 -22.12 -3.39
N ALA A 150 13.50 -21.03 -2.89
CA ALA A 150 13.01 -20.36 -1.68
C ALA A 150 11.56 -19.90 -1.83
N ARG A 151 11.20 -19.33 -2.98
CA ARG A 151 9.82 -18.92 -3.28
C ARG A 151 8.85 -20.10 -3.31
N THR A 152 9.24 -21.23 -3.90
CA THR A 152 8.40 -22.43 -3.93
C THR A 152 8.16 -22.99 -2.52
N VAL A 153 9.21 -23.09 -1.69
CA VAL A 153 9.09 -23.54 -0.29
C VAL A 153 8.20 -22.59 0.50
N TRP A 154 8.40 -21.27 0.32
CA TRP A 154 7.59 -20.25 0.99
C TRP A 154 6.12 -20.32 0.60
N ASN A 155 5.82 -20.46 -0.69
CA ASN A 155 4.45 -20.56 -1.18
C ASN A 155 3.75 -21.81 -0.63
N SER A 156 4.41 -22.97 -0.66
CA SER A 156 3.86 -24.21 -0.13
C SER A 156 3.62 -24.13 1.38
N ALA A 157 4.52 -23.50 2.14
CA ALA A 157 4.31 -23.22 3.56
C ALA A 157 3.10 -22.29 3.81
N CYS A 158 2.91 -21.26 2.98
CA CYS A 158 1.76 -20.36 3.06
C CYS A 158 0.44 -21.06 2.71
N ASP A 159 0.45 -22.01 1.78
CA ASP A 159 -0.72 -22.80 1.41
C ASP A 159 -1.12 -23.78 2.52
N ASN A 160 -0.15 -24.45 3.14
CA ASN A 160 -0.38 -25.41 4.22
C ASN A 160 -0.84 -24.77 5.53
N LEU A 161 -0.54 -23.49 5.78
CA LEU A 161 -0.93 -22.80 7.00
C LEU A 161 -2.33 -22.17 6.97
N GLU A 162 -3.06 -22.24 5.85
CA GLU A 162 -4.41 -21.65 5.70
C GLU A 162 -4.47 -20.18 6.21
N ASN A 163 -3.35 -19.46 6.13
CA ASN A 163 -3.19 -18.18 6.81
C ASN A 163 -3.37 -17.06 5.78
N GLU A 164 -4.63 -16.72 5.50
CA GLU A 164 -4.98 -15.61 4.59
C GLU A 164 -4.25 -14.31 4.93
N TYR A 165 -3.97 -14.09 6.23
CA TYR A 165 -3.19 -12.95 6.69
C TYR A 165 -1.77 -12.97 6.11
N LEU A 166 -1.10 -14.12 6.09
CA LEU A 166 0.25 -14.24 5.53
C LEU A 166 0.24 -14.11 4.00
N LYS A 167 -0.77 -14.70 3.33
CA LYS A 167 -0.97 -14.56 1.88
C LYS A 167 -1.20 -13.11 1.45
N SER A 168 -2.06 -12.38 2.17
CA SER A 168 -2.30 -10.95 1.91
C SER A 168 -1.04 -10.12 2.17
N THR A 169 -0.35 -10.36 3.30
CA THR A 169 0.89 -9.67 3.65
C THR A 169 1.96 -9.85 2.58
N VAL A 170 2.19 -11.09 2.10
CA VAL A 170 3.16 -11.38 1.02
C VAL A 170 2.78 -10.67 -0.28
N ASN A 171 1.49 -10.66 -0.63
CA ASN A 171 1.01 -9.95 -1.81
C ASN A 171 1.24 -8.45 -1.69
N ASP A 172 0.97 -7.87 -0.52
CA ASP A 172 1.17 -6.45 -0.26
C ASP A 172 2.66 -6.07 -0.28
N TYR A 173 3.53 -6.89 0.31
CA TYR A 173 4.99 -6.73 0.18
C TYR A 173 5.45 -6.77 -1.28
N SER A 174 4.95 -7.73 -2.07
CA SER A 174 5.33 -7.84 -3.49
C SER A 174 4.85 -6.65 -4.35
N LYS A 175 3.70 -6.05 -3.99
CA LYS A 175 3.21 -4.82 -4.64
C LYS A 175 4.05 -3.62 -4.23
N LEU A 176 4.31 -3.45 -2.93
CA LEU A 176 5.17 -2.40 -2.39
C LEU A 176 6.57 -2.45 -3.00
N GLU A 177 7.13 -3.64 -3.22
CA GLU A 177 8.43 -3.80 -3.85
C GLU A 177 8.41 -3.33 -5.33
N LYS A 178 7.35 -3.64 -6.07
CA LYS A 178 7.17 -3.15 -7.45
C LYS A 178 7.01 -1.64 -7.50
N GLU A 179 6.15 -1.08 -6.65
CA GLU A 179 5.93 0.36 -6.53
C GLU A 179 7.22 1.10 -6.17
N SER A 180 7.97 0.59 -5.20
CA SER A 180 9.28 1.13 -4.81
C SER A 180 10.27 1.14 -5.98
N LYS A 181 10.29 0.08 -6.79
CA LYS A 181 11.15 0.01 -7.99
C LYS A 181 10.72 1.03 -9.06
N GLU A 182 9.42 1.19 -9.27
CA GLU A 182 8.88 2.18 -10.22
C GLU A 182 9.17 3.60 -9.77
N ASP A 183 9.00 3.90 -8.49
CA ASP A 183 9.26 5.23 -7.94
C ASP A 183 10.74 5.57 -7.98
N LYS A 184 11.62 4.60 -7.73
CA LYS A 184 13.07 4.77 -7.91
C LYS A 184 13.43 5.13 -9.36
N ASN A 185 12.76 4.54 -10.34
CA ASN A 185 12.96 4.89 -11.76
C ASN A 185 12.43 6.30 -12.07
N LYS A 186 11.27 6.69 -11.50
CA LYS A 186 10.72 8.04 -11.67
C LYS A 186 11.64 9.10 -11.05
N ILE A 187 12.16 8.86 -9.85
CA ILE A 187 13.12 9.73 -9.16
C ILE A 187 14.35 9.96 -10.04
N ASN A 188 14.99 8.89 -10.54
CA ASN A 188 16.12 9.02 -11.46
C ASN A 188 15.78 9.85 -12.71
N SER A 189 14.56 9.72 -13.25
CA SER A 189 14.14 10.51 -14.41
C SER A 189 13.96 12.00 -14.09
N LEU A 190 13.45 12.31 -12.89
CA LEU A 190 13.22 13.68 -12.42
C LEU A 190 14.54 14.36 -12.07
N GLU A 191 15.47 13.65 -11.43
CA GLU A 191 16.83 14.15 -11.16
C GLU A 191 17.55 14.55 -12.46
N ASN A 192 17.41 13.74 -13.51
CA ASN A 192 17.94 14.08 -14.84
C ASN A 192 17.27 15.31 -15.48
N LYS A 193 16.00 15.60 -15.16
CA LYS A 193 15.32 16.82 -15.63
C LYS A 193 15.75 18.04 -14.82
N ILE A 194 15.85 17.91 -13.49
CA ILE A 194 16.29 18.97 -12.58
C ILE A 194 17.71 19.41 -12.95
N THR A 195 18.61 18.48 -13.19
CA THR A 195 19.99 18.80 -13.61
C THR A 195 20.05 19.58 -14.92
N LYS A 196 19.22 19.24 -15.91
CA LYS A 196 19.12 20.01 -17.17
C LYS A 196 18.56 21.42 -16.95
N LEU A 197 17.46 21.54 -16.20
CA LEU A 197 16.85 22.84 -15.91
C LEU A 197 17.77 23.75 -15.10
N ASN A 198 18.50 23.20 -14.14
CA ASN A 198 19.48 23.99 -13.37
C ASN A 198 20.58 24.57 -14.27
N LYS A 199 21.04 23.79 -15.26
CA LYS A 199 22.01 24.27 -16.25
C LYS A 199 21.43 25.39 -17.12
N GLU A 200 20.16 25.30 -17.51
CA GLU A 200 19.48 26.37 -18.25
C GLU A 200 19.31 27.64 -17.41
N ILE A 201 18.95 27.50 -16.14
CA ILE A 201 18.84 28.62 -15.20
C ILE A 201 20.20 29.32 -15.02
N GLU A 202 21.28 28.55 -14.91
CA GLU A 202 22.64 29.10 -14.78
C GLU A 202 23.05 29.90 -16.02
N LEU A 203 22.82 29.37 -17.22
CA LEU A 203 23.06 30.08 -18.48
C LEU A 203 22.22 31.36 -18.59
N ASN A 204 20.95 31.32 -18.18
CA ASN A 204 20.09 32.50 -18.19
C ASN A 204 20.55 33.57 -17.18
N LYS A 205 21.08 33.18 -16.01
CA LYS A 205 21.68 34.11 -15.05
C LYS A 205 22.91 34.79 -15.64
N GLU A 206 23.82 34.03 -16.23
CA GLU A 206 25.01 34.57 -16.90
C GLU A 206 24.62 35.55 -18.02
N GLY A 207 23.63 35.20 -18.84
CA GLY A 207 23.10 36.08 -19.88
C GLY A 207 22.55 37.40 -19.32
N ASN A 208 21.78 37.34 -18.23
CA ASN A 208 21.25 38.54 -17.58
C ASN A 208 22.36 39.43 -16.98
N ASP A 209 23.40 38.85 -16.41
CA ASP A 209 24.53 39.60 -15.89
C ASP A 209 25.35 40.26 -17.00
N LEU A 210 25.48 39.60 -18.16
CA LEU A 210 26.06 40.22 -19.35
C LEU A 210 25.21 41.40 -19.85
N ILE A 211 23.88 41.26 -19.91
CA ILE A 211 22.97 42.34 -20.31
C ILE A 211 23.15 43.56 -19.37
N LYS A 212 23.23 43.35 -18.05
CA LYS A 212 23.48 44.44 -17.09
C LYS A 212 24.81 45.15 -17.37
N LYS A 213 25.88 44.40 -17.67
CA LYS A 213 27.19 44.97 -18.01
C LYS A 213 27.13 45.77 -19.31
N ILE A 214 26.46 45.26 -20.35
CA ILE A 214 26.30 45.96 -21.63
C ILE A 214 25.55 47.28 -21.42
N ASN A 215 24.47 47.27 -20.63
CA ASN A 215 23.68 48.47 -20.34
C ASN A 215 24.44 49.53 -19.51
N SER A 216 25.56 49.18 -18.89
CA SER A 216 26.42 50.12 -18.16
C SER A 216 27.52 50.76 -19.02
N LEU A 217 27.66 50.34 -20.29
CA LEU A 217 28.64 50.89 -21.22
C LEU A 217 28.13 52.17 -21.90
N PRO A 218 29.04 53.04 -22.38
CA PRO A 218 28.68 54.16 -23.26
C PRO A 218 27.96 53.67 -24.52
N GLU A 219 26.98 54.44 -25.01
CA GLU A 219 26.06 54.03 -26.08
C GLU A 219 26.76 53.55 -27.36
N ASN A 220 27.90 54.17 -27.71
CA ASN A 220 28.69 53.83 -28.89
C ASN A 220 29.37 52.46 -28.75
N GLU A 221 29.84 52.13 -27.55
CA GLU A 221 30.49 50.85 -27.25
C GLU A 221 29.45 49.72 -27.12
N ALA A 222 28.30 50.01 -26.51
CA ALA A 222 27.18 49.07 -26.44
C ALA A 222 26.68 48.69 -27.84
N LYS A 223 26.51 49.66 -28.76
CA LYS A 223 26.13 49.40 -30.16
C LYS A 223 27.16 48.55 -30.91
N ALA A 224 28.46 48.82 -30.74
CA ALA A 224 29.52 48.03 -31.35
C ALA A 224 29.51 46.57 -30.84
N PHE A 225 29.29 46.39 -29.54
CA PHE A 225 29.22 45.05 -28.93
C PHE A 225 28.00 44.26 -29.39
N ILE A 226 26.82 44.89 -29.49
CA ILE A 226 25.59 44.26 -30.00
C ILE A 226 25.79 43.78 -31.45
N ASN A 227 26.35 44.61 -32.33
CA ASN A 227 26.62 44.21 -33.71
C ASN A 227 27.61 43.04 -33.81
N LEU A 228 28.61 43.00 -32.94
CA LEU A 228 29.55 41.88 -32.86
C LEU A 228 28.88 40.60 -32.39
N LEU A 229 28.01 40.69 -31.36
CA LEU A 229 27.22 39.56 -30.87
C LEU A 229 26.31 39.01 -31.97
N ASP A 230 25.59 39.86 -32.68
CA ASP A 230 24.71 39.45 -33.79
C ASP A 230 25.46 38.68 -34.88
N ARG A 231 26.69 39.12 -35.20
CA ARG A 231 27.54 38.42 -36.16
C ARG A 231 27.95 37.04 -35.63
N LYS A 232 28.42 36.96 -34.40
CA LYS A 232 28.81 35.71 -33.74
C LYS A 232 27.65 34.71 -33.63
N VAL A 233 26.44 35.20 -33.35
CA VAL A 233 25.24 34.37 -33.27
C VAL A 233 24.92 33.77 -34.63
N ARG A 234 24.98 34.55 -35.71
CA ARG A 234 24.78 34.04 -37.08
C ARG A 234 25.80 32.97 -37.45
N GLU A 235 27.08 33.23 -37.22
CA GLU A 235 28.16 32.26 -37.50
C GLU A 235 27.93 30.91 -36.78
N ASN A 236 27.51 30.97 -35.51
CA ASN A 236 27.27 29.78 -34.69
C ASN A 236 26.00 29.01 -35.12
N GLN A 237 24.95 29.71 -35.57
CA GLN A 237 23.76 29.07 -36.14
C GLN A 237 24.10 28.32 -37.44
N GLU A 238 24.89 28.94 -38.33
CA GLU A 238 25.34 28.31 -39.57
C GLU A 238 26.21 27.07 -39.33
N GLU A 239 27.06 27.11 -38.30
CA GLU A 239 27.88 25.96 -37.89
C GLU A 239 27.02 24.81 -37.33
N ARG A 240 26.03 25.13 -36.48
CA ARG A 240 25.07 24.12 -35.99
C ARG A 240 24.29 23.47 -37.12
N CYS A 241 23.81 24.25 -38.10
CA CYS A 241 23.12 23.72 -39.27
C CYS A 241 24.03 22.77 -40.08
N ARG A 242 25.30 23.13 -40.31
CA ARG A 242 26.27 22.26 -40.99
C ARG A 242 26.51 20.95 -40.23
N ASN A 243 26.72 21.02 -38.91
CA ASN A 243 26.94 19.83 -38.09
C ASN A 243 25.72 18.91 -38.04
N PHE A 244 24.51 19.48 -37.97
CA PHE A 244 23.28 18.70 -38.04
C PHE A 244 23.14 17.96 -39.37
N MET A 245 23.34 18.66 -40.51
CA MET A 245 23.29 18.05 -41.84
C MET A 245 24.33 16.94 -42.01
N SER A 246 25.57 17.14 -41.54
CA SER A 246 26.63 16.14 -41.57
C SER A 246 26.25 14.88 -40.77
N SER A 247 25.76 15.05 -39.53
CA SER A 247 25.35 13.93 -38.69
C SER A 247 24.17 13.13 -39.28
N HIS A 248 23.27 13.80 -39.99
CA HIS A 248 22.14 13.16 -40.67
C HIS A 248 22.62 12.34 -41.88
N THR A 249 23.54 12.87 -42.69
CA THR A 249 24.12 12.15 -43.84
C THR A 249 24.91 10.91 -43.42
N GLU A 250 25.63 10.94 -42.29
CA GLU A 250 26.31 9.76 -41.73
C GLU A 250 25.34 8.71 -41.18
N SER A 251 24.19 9.13 -40.64
CA SER A 251 23.16 8.21 -40.16
C SER A 251 22.44 7.49 -41.31
N MET A 252 22.20 8.19 -42.43
CA MET A 252 21.59 7.62 -43.62
C MET A 252 22.51 6.63 -44.34
N SER A 253 23.80 6.95 -44.50
CA SER A 253 24.76 6.03 -45.14
C SER A 253 24.98 4.73 -44.34
N LYS A 254 24.91 4.80 -43.01
CA LYS A 254 24.93 3.61 -42.13
C LYS A 254 23.65 2.76 -42.24
N SER A 255 22.51 3.37 -42.58
CA SER A 255 21.24 2.65 -42.78
C SER A 255 21.18 1.94 -44.15
N GLU A 256 21.72 2.55 -45.20
CA GLU A 256 21.83 1.95 -46.54
C GLU A 256 22.81 0.76 -46.57
N ASN A 257 23.94 0.87 -45.87
CA ASN A 257 24.89 -0.24 -45.73
C ASN A 257 24.33 -1.46 -44.96
N LYS A 258 23.32 -1.26 -44.08
CA LYS A 258 22.63 -2.36 -43.39
C LYS A 258 21.62 -3.07 -44.29
N GLN A 259 20.95 -2.36 -45.19
CA GLN A 259 20.02 -3.00 -46.15
C GLN A 259 20.76 -3.76 -47.25
N GLY A 260 21.91 -3.27 -47.73
CA GLY A 260 22.73 -3.97 -48.72
C GLY A 260 23.31 -5.32 -48.26
N PHE A 261 23.50 -5.51 -46.95
CA PHE A 261 23.98 -6.77 -46.36
C PHE A 261 22.87 -7.83 -46.18
N SER A 262 21.59 -7.45 -46.29
CA SER A 262 20.45 -8.36 -46.13
C SER A 262 20.01 -9.02 -47.45
N MET A 263 20.51 -8.58 -48.61
CA MET A 263 20.15 -9.13 -49.94
C MET A 263 21.18 -10.11 -50.52
N LYS A 264 22.23 -10.46 -49.77
CA LYS A 264 23.20 -11.52 -50.13
C LYS A 264 23.19 -12.65 -49.09
N ARG A 265 22.07 -13.37 -49.00
CA ARG A 265 22.01 -14.76 -48.50
C ARG A 265 20.90 -15.49 -49.22
#